data_AF-A0A1J3EE64-F1
#
_entry.id   AF-A0A1J3EE64-F1
#
_cell.length_a   1.000
_cell.length_b   1.000
_cell.length_c   1.000
_cell.angle_alpha   90.00
_cell.angle_beta   90.00
_cell.angle_gamma   90.00
#
_symmetry.space_group_name_H-M   'P 1'
#
loop_
_entity.id
_entity.type
_entity.pdbx_description
1 polymer ?
#
loop_
_entity_poly.entity_id
_entity_poly.type
_entity_poly.pdbx_seq_one_letter_code
_entity_poly.pdbx_strand_id
1 'polypeptide(L)'
;MLTEATSTVEPVKGKRKTSKVWKHFKPIGQKYPDGRSDIRCNHCNYTYCIDLKKGTTTLLRHMRACLMTPGNTTPTCGNRKLDMLVFREMIAVAIIEHNLPYSFVEYRRIREAFVYANSNIEFWSRNTAAADCLKIFEKEKRKLREWYTPLSSFNLQWNGGFVFGRI
;
A
#
# COMPACT_ATOMS: atom_id res chain seq x y z
N MET A 1 -72.31 7.20 -3.96
CA MET A 1 -71.63 6.53 -5.10
C MET A 1 -70.14 6.51 -4.81
N LEU A 2 -69.61 5.28 -4.74
CA LEU A 2 -68.21 4.83 -4.90
C LEU A 2 -67.16 5.13 -3.81
N THR A 3 -66.41 4.07 -3.53
CA THR A 3 -65.47 3.72 -2.47
C THR A 3 -64.00 3.80 -2.92
N GLU A 4 -63.09 3.72 -1.93
CA GLU A 4 -61.70 3.21 -2.00
C GLU A 4 -60.61 4.10 -2.66
N ALA A 5 -59.33 4.10 -2.28
CA ALA A 5 -58.56 3.08 -1.55
C ALA A 5 -57.42 3.70 -0.70
N THR A 6 -57.29 3.23 0.53
CA THR A 6 -56.10 3.33 1.39
C THR A 6 -55.02 2.40 0.83
N SER A 7 -53.88 2.94 0.37
CA SER A 7 -52.71 2.12 0.02
C SER A 7 -51.73 2.09 1.20
N THR A 8 -51.98 1.19 2.15
CA THR A 8 -50.99 0.76 3.13
C THR A 8 -50.03 -0.21 2.44
N VAL A 9 -48.82 0.26 2.13
CA VAL A 9 -47.76 -0.59 1.59
C VAL A 9 -47.23 -1.49 2.70
N GLU A 10 -47.79 -2.69 2.79
CA GLU A 10 -47.36 -3.77 3.68
C GLU A 10 -45.87 -4.10 3.48
N PRO A 11 -45.05 -4.22 4.55
CA PRO A 11 -43.67 -4.67 4.42
C PRO A 11 -43.66 -6.17 4.12
N VAL A 12 -43.40 -6.53 2.85
CA VAL A 12 -43.24 -7.91 2.41
C VAL A 12 -42.13 -8.58 3.24
N LYS A 13 -42.55 -9.47 4.14
CA LYS A 13 -41.69 -10.19 5.09
C LYS A 13 -40.81 -11.18 4.32
N GLY A 14 -39.64 -10.71 3.91
CA GLY A 14 -38.66 -11.51 3.18
C GLY A 14 -38.15 -12.70 3.99
N LYS A 15 -37.85 -13.81 3.30
CA LYS A 15 -37.26 -15.03 3.89
C LYS A 15 -36.06 -14.67 4.77
N ARG A 16 -35.96 -15.31 5.94
CA ARG A 16 -34.83 -15.13 6.87
C ARG A 16 -33.52 -15.39 6.12
N LYS A 17 -32.68 -14.37 6.08
CA LYS A 17 -31.36 -14.41 5.45
C LYS A 17 -30.41 -15.18 6.38
N THR A 18 -30.06 -16.42 6.02
CA THR A 18 -29.30 -17.35 6.90
C THR A 18 -27.78 -17.23 6.79
N SER A 19 -27.26 -16.55 5.78
CA SER A 19 -25.80 -16.49 5.52
C SER A 19 -25.06 -15.58 6.53
N LYS A 20 -23.86 -16.00 6.98
CA LYS A 20 -22.98 -15.20 7.86
C LYS A 20 -22.62 -13.81 7.27
N VAL A 21 -22.69 -13.66 5.95
CA VAL A 21 -22.46 -12.42 5.20
C VAL A 21 -23.27 -11.25 5.75
N TRP A 22 -24.51 -11.48 6.19
CA TRP A 22 -25.42 -10.41 6.57
C TRP A 22 -25.02 -9.65 7.84
N LYS A 23 -24.01 -10.13 8.58
CA LYS A 23 -23.40 -9.39 9.70
C LYS A 23 -22.54 -8.21 9.23
N HIS A 24 -22.06 -8.24 7.98
CA HIS A 24 -21.10 -7.27 7.44
C HIS A 24 -21.63 -6.44 6.27
N PHE A 25 -22.86 -6.70 5.83
CA PHE A 25 -23.45 -6.03 4.67
C PHE A 25 -24.89 -5.60 4.97
N LYS A 26 -25.25 -4.41 4.49
CA LYS A 26 -26.61 -3.86 4.60
C LYS A 26 -27.20 -3.59 3.21
N PRO A 27 -28.46 -3.97 2.95
CA PRO A 27 -29.15 -3.56 1.74
C PRO A 27 -29.38 -2.04 1.75
N ILE A 28 -29.30 -1.41 0.59
CA ILE A 28 -29.56 0.01 0.38
C ILE A 28 -30.64 0.14 -0.68
N GLY A 29 -31.61 1.01 -0.42
CA GLY A 29 -32.70 1.29 -1.34
C GLY A 29 -33.71 0.16 -1.48
N GLN A 30 -34.64 0.37 -2.40
CA GLN A 30 -35.63 -0.62 -2.80
C GLN A 30 -35.08 -1.53 -3.89
N LYS A 31 -35.72 -2.68 -4.11
CA LYS A 31 -35.32 -3.58 -5.19
C LYS A 31 -35.58 -2.91 -6.53
N TYR A 32 -34.63 -3.06 -7.45
CA TYR A 32 -34.84 -2.66 -8.84
C TYR A 32 -35.99 -3.47 -9.44
N PRO A 33 -36.72 -2.93 -10.43
CA PRO A 33 -37.76 -3.66 -11.16
C PRO A 33 -37.24 -4.98 -11.78
N ASP A 34 -35.95 -5.03 -12.12
CA ASP A 34 -35.23 -6.22 -12.60
C ASP A 34 -35.00 -7.30 -11.51
N GLY A 35 -35.37 -7.05 -10.25
CA GLY A 35 -35.16 -7.95 -9.12
C GLY A 35 -33.78 -7.88 -8.46
N ARG A 36 -32.88 -7.00 -8.93
CA ARG A 36 -31.57 -6.74 -8.31
C ARG A 36 -31.72 -5.87 -7.06
N SER A 37 -30.74 -5.93 -6.16
CA SER A 37 -30.70 -5.14 -4.93
C SER A 37 -29.32 -4.56 -4.71
N ASP A 38 -29.27 -3.30 -4.27
CA ASP A 38 -28.02 -2.68 -3.85
C ASP A 38 -27.68 -3.10 -2.42
N ILE A 39 -26.43 -3.51 -2.22
CA ILE A 39 -25.94 -4.02 -0.95
C ILE A 39 -24.58 -3.39 -0.68
N ARG A 40 -24.50 -2.67 0.43
CA ARG A 40 -23.28 -1.99 0.87
C ARG A 40 -22.56 -2.81 1.92
N CYS A 41 -21.24 -2.93 1.78
CA CYS A 41 -20.36 -3.42 2.83
C CYS A 41 -20.24 -2.38 3.95
N ASN A 42 -20.41 -2.79 5.20
CA ASN A 42 -20.34 -1.89 6.36
C ASN A 42 -18.92 -1.40 6.66
N HIS A 43 -17.90 -2.07 6.12
CA HIS A 43 -16.49 -1.80 6.45
C HIS A 43 -15.79 -0.92 5.41
N CYS A 44 -15.98 -1.21 4.11
CA CYS A 44 -15.36 -0.45 3.03
C CYS A 44 -16.33 0.48 2.28
N ASN A 45 -17.61 0.50 2.66
CA ASN A 45 -18.69 1.23 2.01
C ASN A 45 -18.90 0.94 0.50
N TYR A 46 -18.20 -0.05 -0.06
CA TYR A 46 -18.42 -0.48 -1.44
C TYR A 46 -19.82 -1.06 -1.61
N THR A 47 -20.50 -0.64 -2.68
CA THR A 47 -21.89 -1.01 -2.96
C THR A 47 -21.94 -1.96 -4.17
N TYR A 48 -22.61 -3.09 -4.00
CA TYR A 48 -22.83 -4.10 -5.02
C TYR A 48 -24.28 -4.09 -5.48
N CYS A 49 -24.52 -4.09 -6.79
CA CYS A 49 -25.84 -4.37 -7.35
C CYS A 49 -25.90 -5.87 -7.70
N ILE A 50 -26.61 -6.67 -6.90
CA ILE A 50 -26.69 -8.12 -7.13
C ILE A 50 -28.12 -8.65 -7.08
N ASP A 51 -28.37 -9.68 -7.89
CA ASP A 51 -29.58 -10.49 -7.79
C ASP A 51 -29.40 -11.52 -6.66
N LEU A 52 -30.15 -11.32 -5.57
CA LEU A 52 -30.09 -12.18 -4.40
C LEU A 52 -30.61 -13.60 -4.66
N LYS A 53 -31.34 -13.84 -5.76
CA LYS A 53 -31.77 -15.19 -6.18
C LYS A 53 -30.59 -16.06 -6.60
N LYS A 54 -29.51 -15.45 -7.10
CA LYS A 54 -28.30 -16.15 -7.59
C LYS A 54 -27.29 -16.47 -6.48
N GLY A 55 -27.62 -16.15 -5.23
CA GLY A 55 -26.80 -16.43 -4.04
C GLY A 55 -25.91 -15.26 -3.60
N THR A 56 -25.04 -15.53 -2.61
CA THR A 56 -24.20 -14.52 -1.93
C THR A 56 -22.70 -14.73 -2.13
N THR A 57 -22.30 -15.51 -3.14
CA THR A 57 -20.88 -15.84 -3.42
C THR A 57 -20.03 -14.60 -3.67
N THR A 58 -20.55 -13.61 -4.39
CA THR A 58 -19.88 -12.32 -4.63
C THR A 58 -19.59 -11.58 -3.32
N LEU A 59 -20.56 -11.56 -2.40
CA LEU A 59 -20.41 -10.91 -1.09
C LEU A 59 -19.46 -11.70 -0.18
N LEU A 60 -19.48 -13.04 -0.23
CA LEU A 60 -18.52 -13.89 0.48
C LEU A 60 -17.09 -13.67 0.00
N ARG A 61 -16.89 -13.57 -1.32
CA ARG A 61 -15.59 -13.27 -1.92
C ARG A 61 -15.08 -11.90 -1.46
N HIS A 62 -15.95 -10.88 -1.47
CA HIS A 62 -15.60 -9.57 -0.92
C HIS A 62 -15.29 -9.63 0.58
N MET A 63 -16.10 -10.33 1.38
CA MET A 63 -15.89 -10.48 2.83
C MET A 63 -14.49 -11.02 3.17
N ARG A 64 -13.99 -11.97 2.36
CA ARG A 64 -12.65 -12.58 2.49
C ARG A 64 -11.50 -11.71 1.96
N ALA A 65 -11.78 -10.68 1.16
CA ALA A 65 -10.76 -9.80 0.57
C ALA A 65 -10.85 -8.36 1.10
N CYS A 66 -11.91 -8.02 1.83
CA CYS A 66 -12.14 -6.69 2.33
C CYS A 66 -11.13 -6.37 3.43
N LEU A 67 -10.31 -5.36 3.16
CA LEU A 67 -9.19 -4.90 3.99
C LEU A 67 -9.62 -4.24 5.29
N MET A 68 -10.87 -3.78 5.33
CA MET A 68 -11.44 -3.07 6.46
C MET A 68 -12.29 -4.00 7.34
N THR A 69 -12.40 -5.29 7.00
CA THR A 69 -13.12 -6.26 7.84
C THR A 69 -12.26 -6.64 9.05
N PRO A 70 -12.72 -6.41 10.29
CA PRO A 70 -11.97 -6.81 11.49
C PRO A 70 -11.85 -8.33 11.56
N GLY A 71 -10.62 -8.85 11.62
CA GLY A 71 -10.31 -10.28 11.73
C GLY A 71 -10.04 -11.02 10.41
N ASN A 72 -10.03 -10.32 9.26
CA ASN A 72 -9.68 -10.93 7.98
C ASN A 72 -8.16 -10.82 7.73
N THR A 73 -7.40 -11.74 8.32
CA THR A 73 -5.92 -11.86 8.21
C THR A 73 -5.48 -12.54 6.91
N THR A 74 -6.22 -12.36 5.82
CA THR A 74 -5.78 -12.83 4.49
C THR A 74 -4.88 -11.75 3.87
N PRO A 75 -3.63 -12.07 3.49
CA PRO A 75 -2.62 -11.09 3.07
C PRO A 75 -2.81 -10.66 1.60
N THR A 76 -4.05 -10.45 1.16
CA THR A 76 -4.32 -10.05 -0.21
C THR A 76 -4.67 -8.57 -0.27
N CYS A 77 -3.60 -7.79 -0.43
CA CYS A 77 -3.58 -6.44 -1.02
C CYS A 77 -4.39 -5.35 -0.29
N GLY A 78 -3.78 -4.69 0.70
CA GLY A 78 -4.13 -3.29 1.00
C GLY A 78 -4.11 -2.83 2.45
N ASN A 79 -3.34 -3.51 3.31
CA ASN A 79 -2.74 -2.86 4.46
C ASN A 79 -1.30 -3.39 4.62
N ARG A 80 -0.46 -3.18 3.61
CA ARG A 80 0.98 -3.24 3.85
C ARG A 80 1.28 -2.04 4.75
N LYS A 81 1.54 -2.28 6.04
CA LYS A 81 2.15 -1.24 6.87
C LYS A 81 3.37 -0.74 6.10
N LEU A 82 3.36 0.54 5.73
CA LEU A 82 4.48 1.14 5.03
C LEU A 82 5.63 1.20 6.04
N ASP A 83 6.69 0.46 5.75
CA ASP A 83 7.93 0.61 6.49
C ASP A 83 8.57 1.93 6.06
N MET A 84 8.54 2.89 6.98
CA MET A 84 8.99 4.24 6.73
C MET A 84 10.50 4.32 6.48
N LEU A 85 11.28 3.40 7.06
CA LEU A 85 12.72 3.36 6.87
C LEU A 85 13.05 2.90 5.44
N VAL A 86 12.37 1.85 4.97
CA VAL A 86 12.50 1.37 3.59
C VAL A 86 12.05 2.44 2.60
N PHE A 87 10.94 3.13 2.87
CA PHE A 87 10.47 4.22 2.03
C PHE A 87 11.48 5.37 1.95
N ARG A 88 12.07 5.76 3.09
CA ARG A 88 13.12 6.80 3.12
C ARG A 88 14.37 6.38 2.35
N GLU A 89 14.80 5.12 2.47
CA GLU A 89 15.94 4.60 1.71
C GLU A 89 15.67 4.65 0.20
N MET A 90 14.48 4.24 -0.25
CA MET A 90 14.08 4.31 -1.67
C MET A 90 14.13 5.74 -2.22
N ILE A 91 13.61 6.72 -1.46
CA ILE A 91 13.64 8.13 -1.87
C ILE A 91 15.07 8.67 -1.89
N ALA A 92 15.91 8.32 -0.91
CA ALA A 92 17.30 8.74 -0.86
C ALA A 92 18.10 8.19 -2.06
N VAL A 93 17.88 6.92 -2.44
CA VAL A 93 18.47 6.35 -3.66
C VAL A 93 18.01 7.11 -4.91
N ALA A 94 16.71 7.42 -5.04
CA ALA A 94 16.20 8.17 -6.19
C ALA A 94 16.79 9.59 -6.28
N ILE A 95 17.02 10.25 -5.13
CA ILE A 95 17.70 11.55 -5.06
C ILE A 95 19.12 11.45 -5.61
N ILE A 96 19.88 10.42 -5.21
CA ILE A 96 21.25 10.19 -5.65
C ILE A 96 21.29 9.83 -7.14
N GLU A 97 20.44 8.91 -7.59
CA GLU A 97 20.40 8.38 -8.96
C GLU A 97 20.08 9.46 -9.99
N HIS A 98 19.13 10.34 -9.66
CA HIS A 98 18.67 11.39 -10.58
C HIS A 98 19.23 12.78 -10.24
N ASN A 99 20.18 12.86 -9.31
CA ASN A 99 20.80 14.11 -8.86
C ASN A 99 19.76 15.19 -8.51
N LEU A 100 18.73 14.81 -7.76
CA LEU A 100 17.65 15.71 -7.37
C LEU A 100 18.08 16.59 -6.20
N PRO A 101 17.57 17.82 -6.08
CA PRO A 101 17.82 18.62 -4.88
C PRO A 101 17.14 17.96 -3.68
N TYR A 102 17.78 18.00 -2.50
CA TYR A 102 17.20 17.47 -1.27
C TYR A 102 15.83 18.10 -0.92
N SER A 103 15.53 19.29 -1.47
CA SER A 103 14.22 19.95 -1.36
C SER A 103 13.06 19.17 -1.98
N PHE A 104 13.36 18.18 -2.82
CA PHE A 104 12.40 17.35 -3.53
C PHE A 104 11.34 16.75 -2.59
N VAL A 105 11.74 16.29 -1.40
CA VAL A 105 10.83 15.71 -0.39
C VAL A 105 9.87 16.72 0.25
N GLU A 106 10.15 18.01 0.09
CA GLU A 106 9.35 19.12 0.63
C GLU A 106 8.40 19.70 -0.41
N TYR A 107 8.49 19.29 -1.68
CA TYR A 107 7.65 19.81 -2.74
C TYR A 107 6.18 19.46 -2.48
N ARG A 108 5.32 20.48 -2.55
CA ARG A 108 3.88 20.36 -2.24
C ARG A 108 3.20 19.22 -3.01
N ARG A 109 3.42 19.12 -4.32
CA ARG A 109 2.83 18.06 -5.16
C ARG A 109 3.35 16.67 -4.84
N ILE A 110 4.62 16.56 -4.45
CA ILE A 110 5.22 15.29 -4.04
C ILE A 110 4.60 14.83 -2.72
N ARG A 111 4.44 15.74 -1.75
CA ARG A 111 3.76 15.43 -0.49
C ARG A 111 2.30 15.01 -0.70
N GLU A 112 1.56 15.74 -1.53
CA GLU A 112 0.17 15.38 -1.89
C GLU A 112 0.10 13.97 -2.51
N ALA A 113 1.02 13.65 -3.43
CA ALA A 113 1.09 12.32 -4.04
C ALA A 113 1.40 11.22 -3.02
N PHE A 114 2.30 11.48 -2.07
CA PHE A 114 2.63 10.52 -1.00
C PHE A 114 1.46 10.29 -0.05
N VAL A 115 0.77 11.34 0.41
CA VAL A 115 -0.44 11.19 1.24
C VAL A 115 -1.52 10.40 0.50
N TYR A 116 -1.71 10.69 -0.79
CA TYR A 116 -2.68 9.98 -1.63
C TYR A 116 -2.36 8.48 -1.71
N ALA A 117 -1.07 8.12 -1.84
CA ALA A 117 -0.64 6.73 -1.88
C ALA A 117 -0.80 6.03 -0.52
N ASN A 118 -0.40 6.68 0.58
CA ASN A 118 -0.53 6.16 1.93
C ASN A 118 -0.73 7.30 2.94
N SER A 119 -1.87 7.30 3.64
CA SER A 119 -2.22 8.34 4.63
C SER A 119 -1.36 8.36 5.90
N ASN A 120 -0.60 7.28 6.15
CA ASN A 120 0.21 7.12 7.35
C ASN A 120 1.68 7.53 7.15
N ILE A 121 2.01 8.21 6.04
CA ILE A 121 3.37 8.68 5.77
C ILE A 121 3.67 9.91 6.63
N GLU A 122 4.77 9.86 7.37
CA GLU A 122 5.36 11.03 8.04
C GLU A 122 6.33 11.73 7.09
N PHE A 123 6.23 13.06 7.01
CA PHE A 123 7.14 13.86 6.20
C PHE A 123 8.38 14.26 7.00
N TRP A 124 9.53 14.26 6.32
CA TRP A 124 10.79 14.73 6.88
C TRP A 124 11.31 15.98 6.16
N SER A 125 12.31 16.61 6.79
CA SER A 125 12.94 17.82 6.27
C SER A 125 14.02 17.50 5.23
N ARG A 126 14.39 18.51 4.45
CA ARG A 126 15.56 18.48 3.56
C ARG A 126 16.84 18.01 4.24
N ASN A 127 17.08 18.48 5.48
CA ASN A 127 18.26 18.13 6.26
C ASN A 127 18.29 16.64 6.58
N THR A 128 17.11 16.09 6.89
CA THR A 128 16.95 14.66 7.14
C THR A 128 17.18 13.84 5.86
N ALA A 129 16.70 14.30 4.71
CA ALA A 129 16.96 13.67 3.42
C ALA A 129 18.46 13.67 3.07
N ALA A 130 19.15 14.79 3.32
CA ALA A 130 20.59 14.89 3.14
C ALA A 130 21.35 13.92 4.05
N ALA A 131 20.95 13.81 5.33
CA ALA A 131 21.54 12.85 6.26
C ALA A 131 21.34 11.40 5.81
N ASP A 132 20.18 11.05 5.24
CA ASP A 132 19.93 9.71 4.72
C ASP A 132 20.79 9.41 3.47
N CYS A 133 20.93 10.36 2.56
CA CYS A 133 21.83 10.22 1.41
C CYS A 133 23.29 10.06 1.87
N LEU A 134 23.71 10.80 2.90
CA LEU A 134 25.05 10.70 3.47
C LEU A 134 25.30 9.31 4.08
N LYS A 135 24.34 8.72 4.78
CA LYS A 135 24.47 7.34 5.30
C LYS A 135 24.69 6.33 4.19
N ILE A 136 23.97 6.46 3.07
CA ILE A 136 24.14 5.58 1.90
C ILE A 136 25.57 5.74 1.35
N PHE A 137 26.02 6.98 1.18
CA PHE A 137 27.38 7.26 0.73
C PHE A 137 28.44 6.68 1.67
N GLU A 138 28.31 6.87 2.98
CA GLU A 138 29.27 6.35 3.96
C GLU A 138 29.33 4.83 3.96
N LYS A 139 28.18 4.17 3.81
CA LYS A 139 28.07 2.71 3.69
C LYS A 139 28.84 2.20 2.46
N GLU A 140 28.64 2.81 1.30
CA GLU A 140 29.36 2.43 0.08
C GLU A 140 30.85 2.78 0.18
N LYS A 141 31.20 3.95 0.71
CA LYS A 141 32.58 4.36 0.96
C LYS A 141 33.31 3.39 1.89
N ARG A 142 32.63 2.86 2.91
CA ARG A 142 33.18 1.84 3.83
C ARG A 142 33.42 0.52 3.10
N LYS A 143 32.46 0.03 2.32
CA LYS A 143 32.63 -1.20 1.50
C LYS A 143 33.82 -1.09 0.56
N LEU A 144 33.97 0.07 -0.10
CA LEU A 144 35.12 0.33 -0.94
C LEU A 144 36.41 0.26 -0.11
N ARG A 145 36.50 0.95 1.02
CA ARG A 145 37.70 0.89 1.89
C ARG A 145 38.03 -0.54 2.31
N GLU A 146 37.05 -1.31 2.74
CA GLU A 146 37.22 -2.73 3.12
C GLU A 146 37.78 -3.56 1.95
N TRP A 147 37.30 -3.32 0.72
CA TRP A 147 37.81 -3.96 -0.48
C TRP A 147 39.23 -3.53 -0.84
N TYR A 148 39.58 -2.25 -0.66
CA TYR A 148 40.91 -1.72 -0.95
C TYR A 148 41.96 -2.03 0.13
N THR A 149 41.57 -2.27 1.40
CA THR A 149 42.52 -2.52 2.51
C THR A 149 43.47 -3.71 2.29
N PRO A 150 43.03 -4.87 1.78
CA PRO A 150 43.93 -5.98 1.43
C PRO A 150 44.92 -5.63 0.32
N LEU A 151 44.54 -4.75 -0.62
CA LEU A 151 45.36 -4.37 -1.77
C LEU A 151 46.48 -3.38 -1.40
N SER A 152 46.30 -2.56 -0.36
CA SER A 152 47.37 -1.71 0.18
C SER A 152 48.46 -2.52 0.89
N SER A 153 48.09 -3.62 1.56
CA SER A 153 49.03 -4.53 2.21
C SER A 153 49.83 -5.36 1.20
N PHE A 154 49.22 -5.69 0.06
CA PHE A 154 49.89 -6.40 -1.05
C PHE A 154 50.85 -5.51 -1.85
N ASN A 155 50.54 -4.22 -2.01
CA ASN A 155 51.43 -3.25 -2.68
C ASN A 155 52.70 -2.91 -1.89
N LEU A 156 52.73 -3.14 -0.58
CA LEU A 156 53.94 -2.99 0.24
C LEU A 156 54.91 -4.19 0.14
N GLN A 157 54.51 -5.30 -0.49
CA GLN A 157 55.37 -6.46 -0.70
C GLN A 157 56.06 -6.48 -2.09
N TRP A 158 55.61 -5.67 -3.04
CA TRP A 158 56.17 -5.57 -4.40
C TRP A 158 57.05 -4.32 -4.61
N ASN A 159 57.96 -4.05 -3.67
CA ASN A 159 59.09 -3.12 -3.86
C ASN A 159 60.42 -3.81 -3.52
N GLY A 160 60.60 -5.05 -4.00
CA GLY A 160 61.82 -5.83 -3.79
C GLY A 160 62.16 -6.68 -5.00
N GLY A 161 62.95 -6.13 -5.92
CA GLY A 161 63.78 -6.93 -6.83
C GLY A 161 63.42 -6.89 -8.32
N PHE A 162 63.81 -5.83 -9.02
CA PHE A 162 64.18 -5.92 -10.43
C PHE A 162 65.68 -6.21 -10.49
N VAL A 163 66.06 -7.48 -10.67
CA VAL A 163 67.44 -7.84 -11.03
C VAL A 163 67.58 -7.60 -12.53
N PHE A 164 68.25 -6.53 -12.91
CA PHE A 164 68.69 -6.28 -14.28
C PHE A 164 69.81 -7.28 -14.62
N GLY A 165 69.47 -8.35 -15.35
CA GLY A 165 70.45 -9.17 -16.05
C GLY A 165 70.92 -8.44 -17.31
N ARG A 166 72.14 -7.90 -17.29
CA ARG A 166 72.85 -7.44 -18.49
C ARG A 166 73.30 -8.66 -19.30
N ILE A 167 73.05 -8.62 -20.61
CA ILE A 167 73.70 -9.43 -21.65
C ILE A 167 75.13 -8.92 -21.82
#